data_AF-A0A4R1R780-F1
#
_entry.id   AF-A0A4R1R780-F1
#
_cell.length_a   1.000
_cell.length_b   1.000
_cell.length_c   1.000
_cell.angle_alpha   90.00
_cell.angle_beta   90.00
_cell.angle_gamma   90.00
#
_symmetry.space_group_name_H-M   'P 1'
#
loop_
_entity.id
_entity.type
_entity.pdbx_description
1 polymer ?
#
loop_
_entity_poly.entity_id
_entity_poly.type
_entity_poly.pdbx_seq_one_letter_code
_entity_poly.pdbx_strand_id
1 'polypeptide(L)'
;MSLSCCGTDCSTCACYGNLCKGCNESMGKVFHAPEGRACAIYECALGDKKVESCGKCGEVPCAVWRITRDPQFSDEEFEKNICERVGNLRTYMTEKA
;
A
#
# COMPACT_ATOMS: atom_id res chain seq x y z
N MET A 1 -13.77 2.15 -4.14
CA MET A 1 -12.35 2.38 -4.52
C MET A 1 -11.59 1.13 -4.11
N SER A 2 -11.11 0.33 -5.05
CA SER A 2 -10.42 -0.94 -4.74
C SER A 2 -8.91 -0.77 -4.60
N LEU A 3 -8.33 0.34 -5.06
CA LEU A 3 -6.90 0.61 -4.92
C LEU A 3 -6.60 1.22 -3.54
N SER A 4 -5.70 0.59 -2.80
CA SER A 4 -5.19 1.10 -1.54
C SER A 4 -4.24 2.29 -1.72
N CYS A 5 -3.97 3.03 -0.63
CA CYS A 5 -3.04 4.17 -0.64
C CYS A 5 -1.64 3.81 -1.16
N CYS A 6 -1.25 2.54 -1.04
CA CYS A 6 0.06 2.02 -1.42
C CYS A 6 0.05 1.23 -2.74
N GLY A 7 -1.00 1.36 -3.55
CA GLY A 7 -1.04 0.77 -4.90
C GLY A 7 -1.41 -0.70 -4.98
N THR A 8 -1.69 -1.36 -3.86
CA THR A 8 -2.27 -2.72 -3.88
C THR A 8 -3.71 -2.64 -4.34
N ASP A 9 -4.06 -3.42 -5.36
CA ASP A 9 -5.44 -3.62 -5.80
C ASP A 9 -6.15 -4.63 -4.88
N CYS A 10 -7.03 -4.12 -4.02
CA CYS A 10 -7.80 -4.94 -3.11
C CYS A 10 -8.87 -5.78 -3.83
N SER A 11 -9.23 -5.47 -5.08
CA SER A 11 -10.22 -6.26 -5.82
C SER A 11 -9.72 -7.65 -6.22
N THR A 12 -8.40 -7.81 -6.33
CA THR A 12 -7.74 -9.10 -6.65
C THR A 12 -7.07 -9.73 -5.43
N CYS A 13 -7.13 -9.09 -4.27
CA CYS A 13 -6.50 -9.56 -3.04
C CYS A 13 -7.40 -10.55 -2.29
N ALA A 14 -6.96 -11.80 -2.18
CA ALA A 14 -7.70 -12.86 -1.47
C ALA A 14 -7.92 -12.58 0.04
N CYS A 15 -7.15 -11.67 0.64
CA CYS A 15 -7.33 -11.29 2.04
C CYS A 15 -8.48 -10.30 2.23
N TYR A 16 -8.80 -9.49 1.20
CA TYR A 16 -9.79 -8.43 1.31
C TYR A 16 -11.21 -9.01 1.43
N GLY A 17 -12.00 -8.48 2.36
CA GLY A 17 -13.35 -8.97 2.66
C GLY A 17 -13.40 -10.20 3.59
N ASN A 18 -12.25 -10.83 3.86
CA ASN A 18 -12.13 -11.92 4.84
C ASN A 18 -11.24 -11.48 6.01
N LEU A 19 -9.92 -11.72 5.90
CA LEU A 19 -8.94 -11.35 6.94
C LEU A 19 -8.68 -9.84 7.02
N CYS A 20 -8.91 -9.11 5.92
CA CYS A 20 -8.63 -7.70 5.81
C CYS A 20 -9.89 -6.91 5.44
N LYS A 21 -10.21 -5.89 6.23
CA LYS A 21 -11.33 -4.97 5.95
C LYS A 21 -10.99 -3.87 4.95
N GLY A 22 -9.71 -3.72 4.60
CA GLY A 22 -9.20 -2.57 3.84
C GLY A 22 -8.53 -1.53 4.74
N CYS A 23 -7.53 -0.84 4.18
CA CYS A 23 -6.75 0.15 4.94
C CYS A 23 -7.56 1.39 5.32
N ASN A 24 -8.57 1.76 4.53
CA ASN A 24 -9.38 2.95 4.83
C ASN A 24 -10.31 2.67 6.02
N GLU A 25 -10.97 1.52 6.00
CA GLU A 25 -11.90 1.05 7.02
C GLU A 25 -11.18 0.74 8.34
N SER A 26 -9.93 0.27 8.26
CA SER A 26 -9.11 -0.05 9.43
C SER A 26 -8.18 1.08 9.89
N MET A 27 -8.18 2.24 9.22
CA MET A 27 -7.19 3.31 9.45
C MET A 27 -5.74 2.79 9.42
N GLY A 28 -5.44 1.93 8.45
CA GLY A 28 -4.15 1.29 8.27
C GLY A 28 -3.85 0.12 9.20
N LYS A 29 -4.70 -0.16 10.20
CA LYS A 29 -4.54 -1.27 11.17
C LYS A 29 -5.00 -2.60 10.57
N VAL A 30 -4.39 -2.98 9.45
CA VAL A 30 -4.66 -4.22 8.72
C VAL A 30 -4.08 -5.43 9.44
N PHE A 31 -4.48 -6.65 9.07
CA PHE A 31 -4.13 -7.89 9.78
C PHE A 31 -2.62 -8.15 9.92
N HIS A 32 -1.81 -7.64 9.00
CA HIS A 32 -0.35 -7.80 9.00
C HIS A 32 0.39 -6.55 9.53
N ALA A 33 -0.34 -5.55 10.03
CA ALA A 33 0.26 -4.41 10.71
C ALA A 33 0.57 -4.79 12.18
N PRO A 34 1.54 -4.12 12.83
CA PRO A 34 1.80 -4.32 14.25
C PRO A 34 0.53 -4.08 15.08
N GLU A 35 0.34 -4.85 16.14
CA GLU A 35 -0.85 -4.76 16.99
C GLU A 35 -1.11 -3.33 17.45
N GLY A 36 -2.35 -2.86 17.25
CA GLY A 36 -2.79 -1.52 17.62
C GLY A 36 -2.28 -0.37 16.74
N ARG A 37 -1.37 -0.63 15.79
CA ARG A 37 -0.75 0.39 14.93
C ARG A 37 -1.14 0.25 13.47
N ALA A 38 -1.09 1.37 12.75
CA ALA A 38 -1.24 1.34 11.30
C ALA A 38 0.02 0.73 10.65
N CYS A 39 -0.11 0.22 9.42
CA CYS A 39 1.08 -0.15 8.66
C CYS A 39 1.91 1.11 8.32
N ALA A 40 3.23 0.96 8.28
CA ALA A 40 4.15 2.10 8.13
C ALA A 40 3.90 2.93 6.86
N ILE A 41 3.48 2.29 5.76
CA ILE A 41 3.17 3.02 4.51
C ILE A 41 1.91 3.90 4.68
N TYR A 42 0.87 3.37 5.33
CA TYR A 42 -0.37 4.13 5.57
C TYR A 42 -0.12 5.30 6.53
N GLU A 43 0.59 5.04 7.62
CA GLU A 43 0.98 6.06 8.60
C GLU A 43 1.79 7.18 7.95
N CYS A 44 2.79 6.84 7.13
CA CYS A 44 3.59 7.81 6.39
C CYS A 44 2.73 8.63 5.41
N ALA A 45 1.90 7.97 4.59
CA ALA A 45 1.11 8.66 3.55
C ALA A 45 0.02 9.54 4.15
N LEU A 46 -0.92 8.97 4.92
CA LEU A 46 -2.10 9.67 5.41
C LEU A 46 -1.88 10.35 6.77
N GLY A 47 -1.00 9.78 7.62
CA GLY A 47 -0.66 10.31 8.93
C GLY A 47 0.33 11.46 8.83
N ASP A 48 1.53 11.23 8.30
CA ASP A 48 2.62 12.21 8.32
C ASP A 48 2.54 13.19 7.15
N LYS A 49 2.51 12.67 5.92
CA LYS A 49 2.56 13.46 4.69
C LYS A 49 1.19 14.02 4.26
N LYS A 50 0.11 13.58 4.89
CA LYS A 50 -1.27 14.00 4.60
C LYS A 50 -1.67 13.88 3.12
N VAL A 51 -1.18 12.84 2.44
CA VAL A 51 -1.57 12.48 1.06
C VAL A 51 -2.46 11.25 1.05
N GLU A 52 -3.49 11.24 0.20
CA GLU A 52 -4.43 10.11 0.11
C GLU A 52 -3.82 8.84 -0.53
N SER A 53 -2.70 8.99 -1.24
CA SER A 53 -2.05 7.93 -1.98
C SER A 53 -0.55 8.22 -2.12
N CYS A 54 0.27 7.19 -2.03
CA CYS A 54 1.71 7.29 -2.31
C CYS A 54 1.99 7.76 -3.75
N GLY A 55 1.04 7.59 -4.69
CA GLY A 55 1.15 8.12 -6.04
C GLY A 55 1.31 9.64 -6.09
N LYS A 56 0.79 10.36 -5.08
CA LYS A 56 0.94 11.82 -4.95
C LYS A 56 2.21 12.26 -4.22
N CYS A 57 2.99 11.32 -3.70
CA CYS A 57 4.16 11.61 -2.88
C CYS A 57 5.40 12.00 -3.70
N GLY A 58 5.48 11.62 -4.98
CA GLY A 58 6.65 11.87 -5.84
C GLY A 58 7.90 11.03 -5.53
N GLU A 59 7.96 10.40 -4.35
CA GLU A 59 9.11 9.59 -3.89
C GLU A 59 8.88 8.08 -4.00
N VAL A 60 7.79 7.64 -4.66
CA VAL A 60 7.43 6.20 -4.70
C VAL A 60 8.26 5.45 -5.74
N PRO A 61 8.86 4.28 -5.43
CA PRO A 61 8.94 3.63 -4.12
C PRO A 61 10.07 4.22 -3.24
N CYS A 62 9.79 4.44 -1.94
CA CYS A 62 10.74 5.03 -0.99
C CYS A 62 11.25 4.03 0.07
N ALA A 63 12.11 4.48 0.99
CA ALA A 63 12.65 3.66 2.07
C ALA A 63 11.55 2.98 2.93
N VAL A 64 10.42 3.64 3.18
CA VAL A 64 9.29 3.06 3.93
C VAL A 64 8.74 1.81 3.24
N TRP A 65 8.68 1.81 1.90
CA TRP A 65 8.26 0.63 1.15
C TRP A 65 9.28 -0.50 1.28
N ARG A 66 10.57 -0.17 1.25
CA ARG A 66 11.67 -1.15 1.36
C ARG A 66 11.71 -1.84 2.72
N ILE A 67 11.40 -1.13 3.81
CA ILE A 67 11.32 -1.73 5.15
C ILE A 67 10.01 -2.48 5.41
N THR A 68 8.94 -2.18 4.67
CA THR A 68 7.63 -2.86 4.79
C THR A 68 7.57 -4.08 3.85
N ARG A 69 8.68 -4.82 3.78
CA ARG A 69 8.79 -6.02 2.95
C ARG A 69 8.07 -7.19 3.61
N ASP A 70 7.34 -7.96 2.82
CA ASP A 70 6.83 -9.25 3.26
C ASP A 70 8.01 -10.22 3.44
N PRO A 71 8.25 -10.75 4.65
CA PRO A 71 9.36 -11.67 4.89
C PRO A 71 9.21 -12.99 4.13
N GLN A 72 8.03 -13.30 3.58
CA GLN A 72 7.80 -14.49 2.77
C GLN A 72 8.24 -14.33 1.31
N PHE A 73 8.51 -13.11 0.85
CA PHE A 73 8.95 -12.87 -0.52
C PHE A 73 10.47 -13.03 -0.68
N SER A 74 10.87 -13.67 -1.79
CA SER A 74 12.22 -13.55 -2.34
C SER A 74 12.52 -12.11 -2.76
N ASP A 75 13.79 -11.80 -3.05
CA ASP A 75 14.18 -10.47 -3.53
C ASP A 75 13.46 -10.14 -4.85
N GLU A 76 13.39 -11.11 -5.76
CA GLU A 76 12.73 -10.98 -7.05
C GLU A 76 11.21 -10.80 -6.90
N GLU A 77 10.57 -11.58 -6.03
CA GLU A 77 9.14 -11.45 -5.75
C GLU A 77 8.81 -10.09 -5.14
N PHE A 78 9.68 -9.60 -4.24
CA PHE A 78 9.52 -8.30 -3.62
C PHE A 78 9.68 -7.15 -4.62
N GLU A 79 10.69 -7.18 -5.49
CA GLU A 79 10.86 -6.18 -6.54
C GLU A 79 9.69 -6.21 -7.54
N LYS A 80 9.20 -7.39 -7.90
CA LYS A 80 8.02 -7.53 -8.75
C LYS A 80 6.79 -6.90 -8.09
N ASN A 81 6.56 -7.16 -6.81
CA ASN A 81 5.45 -6.57 -6.06
C ASN A 81 5.54 -5.03 -6.00
N ILE A 82 6.74 -4.48 -5.79
CA ILE A 82 6.98 -3.03 -5.83
C ILE A 82 6.61 -2.47 -7.21
N CYS A 83 7.13 -3.08 -8.29
CA CYS A 83 6.87 -2.64 -9.66
C CYS A 83 5.39 -2.65 -10.01
N GLU A 84 4.66 -3.72 -9.67
CA GLU A 84 3.21 -3.83 -9.90
C GLU A 84 2.44 -2.71 -9.19
N ARG A 85 2.70 -2.51 -7.90
CA ARG A 85 2.01 -1.49 -7.10
C ARG A 85 2.33 -0.06 -7.56
N VAL A 86 3.57 0.21 -7.95
CA VAL A 86 3.97 1.51 -8.52
C VAL A 86 3.30 1.72 -9.89
N GLY A 87 3.21 0.67 -10.71
CA GLY A 87 2.46 0.68 -11.97
C GLY A 87 0.99 1.06 -11.76
N ASN A 88 0.32 0.39 -10.82
CA ASN A 88 -1.07 0.69 -10.47
C ASN A 88 -1.27 2.14 -10.02
N LEU A 89 -0.35 2.67 -9.20
CA LEU A 89 -0.38 4.07 -8.78
C LEU A 89 -0.28 5.02 -9.97
N ARG A 90 0.63 4.76 -10.92
CA ARG A 90 0.80 5.60 -12.12
C ARG A 90 -0.46 5.60 -12.99
N THR A 91 -0.99 4.43 -13.31
CA THR A 91 -2.22 4.29 -14.11
C THR A 91 -3.38 5.04 -13.45
N TYR A 92 -3.55 4.86 -12.14
CA TYR A 92 -4.61 5.53 -11.40
C TYR A 92 -4.46 7.05 -11.35
N MET A 93 -3.22 7.58 -11.25
CA MET A 93 -2.98 9.02 -11.32
C MET A 93 -3.29 9.59 -12.71
N THR A 94 -3.04 8.85 -13.79
CA THR A 94 -3.33 9.30 -15.16
C THR A 94 -4.82 9.27 -15.50
N GLU A 95 -5.59 8.33 -14.97
CA GLU A 95 -7.05 8.23 -15.19
C GLU A 95 -7.86 9.27 -14.42
N LYS A 96 -7.24 9.90 -13.41
CA LYS A 96 -7.85 10.89 -12.52
C LYS A 96 -7.43 12.33 -12.84
N ALA A 97 -6.55 12.52 -13.81
CA ALA A 97 -6.11 13.82 -14.31
C ALA A 97 -7.10 14.36 -15.36
#